data_AF-A0A1I7TW97-F1
#
_entry.id   AF-A0A1I7TW97-F1
#
_cell.length_a   1.000
_cell.length_b   1.000
_cell.length_c   1.000
_cell.angle_alpha   90.00
_cell.angle_beta   90.00
_cell.angle_gamma   90.00
#
_symmetry.space_group_name_H-M   'P 1'
#
loop_
_entity.id
_entity.type
_entity.pdbx_description
1 polymer ?
#
loop_
_entity_poly.entity_id
_entity_poly.type
_entity_poly.pdbx_seq_one_letter_code
_entity_poly.pdbx_strand_id
1 'polypeptide(L)'
;MSNGDNRPVEEVENSEEEEGEEEEEEDENEEDYCTACLEFMSERRHPPSCAHEYCVRCFYLLISRRTNCLICNVPIYDIKRVFRDLRSRVNIEANKRPS
;
A
#
# COMPACT_ATOMS: atom_id res chain seq x y z
N MET A 1 3.55 -46.97 -63.95
CA MET A 1 2.37 -47.73 -63.47
C MET A 1 2.63 -48.01 -62.00
N SER A 2 1.87 -47.59 -61.00
CA SER A 2 0.68 -46.75 -60.89
C SER A 2 0.64 -46.33 -59.41
N ASN A 3 0.11 -45.13 -59.16
CA ASN A 3 -0.03 -44.53 -57.83
C ASN A 3 -0.81 -45.43 -56.86
N GLY A 4 -0.42 -45.38 -55.58
CA GLY A 4 -1.16 -45.96 -54.47
C GLY A 4 -1.37 -44.90 -53.39
N ASP A 5 -2.42 -44.12 -53.56
CA ASP A 5 -3.05 -43.28 -52.54
C ASP A 5 -3.37 -44.08 -51.28
N ASN A 6 -3.00 -43.55 -50.10
CA ASN A 6 -3.68 -43.87 -48.85
C ASN A 6 -3.59 -42.70 -47.88
N ARG A 7 -4.67 -41.92 -47.86
CA ARG A 7 -5.18 -41.08 -46.77
C ARG A 7 -6.65 -41.50 -46.65
N PRO A 8 -7.27 -41.74 -45.47
CA PRO A 8 -7.48 -40.79 -44.35
C PRO A 8 -7.25 -41.48 -42.97
N VAL A 9 -7.37 -40.88 -41.78
CA VAL A 9 -8.52 -40.20 -41.15
C VAL A 9 -8.04 -39.35 -39.98
N GLU A 10 -8.74 -38.24 -39.78
CA GLU A 10 -8.64 -37.29 -38.67
C GLU A 10 -9.13 -37.92 -37.35
N GLU A 11 -8.41 -37.69 -36.26
CA GLU A 11 -8.99 -37.64 -34.91
C GLU A 11 -8.50 -36.37 -34.22
N VAL A 12 -9.49 -35.60 -33.81
CA VAL A 12 -9.45 -34.31 -33.13
C VAL A 12 -9.41 -34.61 -31.62
N GLU A 13 -8.81 -33.73 -30.83
CA GLU A 13 -9.37 -33.17 -29.57
C GLU A 13 -8.31 -32.85 -28.52
N ASN A 14 -8.38 -31.60 -28.01
CA ASN A 14 -7.90 -31.07 -26.72
C ASN A 14 -6.39 -31.19 -26.45
N SER A 15 -5.68 -30.22 -25.91
CA SER A 15 -5.91 -29.18 -24.90
C SER A 15 -4.53 -28.47 -24.78
N GLU A 16 -4.29 -27.31 -24.21
CA GLU A 16 -5.00 -26.36 -23.38
C GLU A 16 -4.69 -24.95 -23.93
N GLU A 17 -5.58 -24.01 -23.62
CA GLU A 17 -5.30 -22.59 -23.62
C GLU A 17 -4.15 -22.34 -22.62
N GLU A 18 -2.92 -22.13 -23.10
CA GLU A 18 -1.95 -21.36 -22.32
C GLU A 18 -2.34 -19.90 -22.48
N GLU A 19 -3.25 -19.48 -21.60
CA GLU A 19 -3.41 -18.09 -21.20
C GLU A 19 -2.00 -17.55 -20.94
N GLY A 20 -1.51 -16.74 -21.87
CA GLY A 20 -0.32 -15.95 -21.64
C GLY A 20 -0.59 -15.15 -20.38
N GLU A 21 0.10 -15.52 -19.31
CA GLU A 21 0.18 -14.73 -18.10
C GLU A 21 0.54 -13.32 -18.56
N GLU A 22 -0.45 -12.43 -18.51
CA GLU A 22 -0.22 -11.01 -18.61
C GLU A 22 0.70 -10.71 -17.43
N GLU A 23 2.01 -10.68 -17.69
CA GLU A 23 2.97 -10.01 -16.83
C GLU A 23 2.47 -8.58 -16.76
N GLU A 24 1.61 -8.31 -15.77
CA GLU A 24 1.28 -6.97 -15.34
C GLU A 24 2.64 -6.33 -15.08
N GLU A 25 3.07 -5.47 -16.01
CA GLU A 25 4.23 -4.62 -15.84
C GLU A 25 3.96 -3.83 -14.55
N GLU A 26 4.47 -4.33 -13.42
CA GLU A 26 4.54 -3.59 -12.17
C GLU A 26 5.42 -2.40 -12.51
N ASP A 27 4.75 -1.31 -12.90
CA ASP A 27 5.32 0.02 -12.98
C ASP A 27 5.74 0.35 -11.54
N GLU A 28 6.96 -0.11 -11.19
CA GLU A 28 7.64 0.08 -9.90
C GLU A 28 7.83 1.59 -9.71
N ASN A 29 6.73 2.26 -9.37
CA ASN A 29 6.72 3.66 -9.08
C ASN A 29 7.62 3.85 -7.84
N GLU A 30 8.66 4.68 -7.96
CA GLU A 30 9.57 4.98 -6.83
C GLU A 30 8.82 5.49 -5.59
N GLU A 31 7.59 5.99 -5.77
CA GLU A 31 6.65 6.38 -4.72
C GLU A 31 6.23 5.20 -3.80
N ASP A 32 6.49 3.97 -4.21
CA ASP A 32 6.10 2.76 -3.49
C ASP A 32 7.14 2.31 -2.46
N TYR A 33 8.32 2.92 -2.46
CA TYR A 33 9.41 2.56 -1.54
C TYR A 33 9.51 3.52 -0.35
N CYS A 34 9.67 2.93 0.83
CA CYS A 34 9.78 3.71 2.06
C CYS A 34 11.12 4.44 2.11
N THR A 35 11.11 5.77 2.12
CA THR A 35 12.34 6.58 2.22
C THR A 35 13.19 6.32 3.48
N ALA A 36 12.64 5.68 4.51
CA ALA A 36 13.35 5.39 5.75
C ALA A 36 14.05 4.02 5.77
N CYS A 37 13.50 3.00 5.11
CA CYS A 37 14.08 1.64 5.07
C CYS A 37 14.41 1.13 3.67
N LEU A 38 14.01 1.87 2.62
CA LEU A 38 14.19 1.55 1.21
C LEU A 38 13.53 0.21 0.80
N GLU A 39 12.53 -0.23 1.58
CA GLU A 39 11.72 -1.42 1.28
C GLU A 39 10.37 -0.99 0.69
N PHE A 40 9.78 -1.86 -0.14
CA PHE A 40 8.45 -1.68 -0.71
C PHE A 40 7.38 -1.54 0.37
N MET A 41 6.42 -0.62 0.17
CA MET A 41 5.37 -0.28 1.13
C MET A 41 4.02 -0.87 0.75
N SER A 42 3.70 -2.06 1.27
CA SER A 42 2.35 -2.64 1.16
C SER A 42 1.28 -1.85 1.94
N GLU A 43 1.67 -1.25 3.08
CA GLU A 43 0.81 -0.37 3.87
C GLU A 43 1.55 0.92 4.26
N ARG A 44 0.86 2.06 4.10
CA ARG A 44 1.43 3.39 4.30
C ARG A 44 0.79 4.15 5.45
N ARG A 45 1.61 4.95 6.13
CA ARG A 45 1.18 5.90 7.15
C ARG A 45 1.87 7.24 6.91
N HIS A 46 1.13 8.32 7.13
CA HIS A 46 1.66 9.67 7.08
C HIS A 46 1.51 10.39 8.43
N PRO A 47 2.43 11.31 8.79
CA PRO A 47 2.24 12.22 9.91
C PRO A 47 0.93 13.01 9.78
N PRO A 48 0.23 13.34 10.88
CA PRO A 48 -0.95 14.21 10.82
C PRO A 48 -0.70 15.64 10.33
N SER A 49 0.56 16.06 10.25
CA SER A 49 1.01 17.40 9.90
C SER A 49 1.57 17.54 8.48
N CYS A 50 1.75 16.45 7.74
CA CYS A 50 2.22 16.47 6.35
C CYS A 50 1.77 15.22 5.58
N ALA A 51 1.93 15.21 4.26
CA ALA A 51 1.51 14.11 3.39
C ALA A 51 2.62 13.07 3.09
N HIS A 52 3.74 13.13 3.81
CA HIS A 52 4.86 12.23 3.57
C HIS A 52 4.59 10.83 4.09
N GLU A 53 4.82 9.83 3.25
CA GLU A 53 4.49 8.44 3.53
C GLU A 53 5.68 7.64 4.04
N TYR A 54 5.38 6.68 4.92
CA TYR A 54 6.31 5.70 5.45
C TYR A 54 5.61 4.36 5.54
N CYS A 55 6.37 3.26 5.46
CA CYS A 55 5.84 1.97 5.88
C CYS A 55 5.43 2.03 7.36
N VAL A 56 4.42 1.26 7.74
CA VAL A 56 3.85 1.26 9.10
C VAL A 56 4.93 1.13 10.18
N ARG A 57 5.87 0.20 9.99
CA ARG A 57 6.98 -0.03 10.92
C ARG A 57 7.88 1.20 11.09
N CYS A 58 8.29 1.83 9.98
CA CYS A 58 9.13 3.03 10.03
C CYS A 58 8.39 4.23 10.61
N PHE A 59 7.08 4.36 10.37
CA PHE A 59 6.27 5.40 10.98
C PHE A 59 6.27 5.29 12.53
N TYR A 60 6.05 4.10 13.09
CA TYR A 60 6.06 3.92 14.54
C TYR A 60 7.46 4.11 15.16
N LEU A 61 8.51 3.66 14.47
CA LEU A 61 9.89 3.93 14.90
C LEU A 61 10.21 5.43 14.87
N LEU A 62 9.73 6.14 13.85
CA LEU A 62 9.90 7.58 13.71
C LEU A 62 9.29 8.31 14.90
N ILE A 63 8.00 8.09 15.20
CA ILE A 63 7.31 8.79 16.31
C ILE A 63 7.84 8.39 17.70
N SER A 64 8.50 7.23 17.81
CA SER A 64 9.11 6.78 19.07
C SER A 64 10.47 7.41 19.33
N ARG A 65 11.19 7.85 18.28
CA ARG A 65 12.57 8.34 18.39
C ARG A 65 12.72 9.82 18.05
N ARG A 66 11.80 10.40 17.29
CA ARG A 66 11.85 11.79 16.82
C ARG A 66 10.46 12.42 16.86
N THR A 67 10.44 13.74 16.90
CA THR A 67 9.21 14.54 16.90
C THR A 67 8.89 15.17 15.55
N ASN A 68 9.76 15.02 14.55
CA ASN A 68 9.69 15.71 13.25
C ASN A 68 9.74 14.71 12.09
N CYS A 69 9.05 15.04 11.00
CA CYS A 69 9.07 14.30 9.74
C CYS A 69 10.50 14.22 9.17
N LEU A 70 10.92 13.07 8.64
CA LEU A 70 12.26 12.91 8.06
C LEU A 70 12.45 13.67 6.76
N ILE A 71 11.35 13.92 6.03
CA ILE A 71 11.41 14.51 4.70
C ILE A 71 11.30 16.04 4.78
N CYS A 72 10.29 16.58 5.46
CA CYS A 72 10.08 18.04 5.53
C CYS A 72 10.42 18.69 6.87
N ASN A 73 10.89 17.92 7.86
CA ASN A 73 11.25 18.41 9.20
C ASN A 73 10.11 19.11 9.99
N VAL A 74 8.86 19.03 9.54
CA VAL A 74 7.69 19.55 10.26
C VAL A 74 7.39 18.67 11.49
N PRO A 75 7.00 19.23 12.65
CA PRO A 75 6.58 18.45 13.81
C PRO A 75 5.45 17.47 13.46
N ILE A 76 5.58 16.19 13.81
CA ILE A 76 4.63 15.13 13.48
C ILE A 76 3.26 15.41 14.08
N TYR A 77 3.24 15.83 15.34
CA TYR A 77 2.05 16.25 16.05
C TYR A 77 2.12 17.73 16.36
N ASP A 78 1.17 18.51 15.84
CA ASP A 78 0.95 19.85 16.37
C ASP A 78 0.30 19.72 17.76
N ILE A 79 1.11 19.98 18.79
CA ILE A 79 0.71 19.93 20.19
C ILE A 79 -0.57 20.75 20.44
N LYS A 80 -0.74 21.90 19.76
CA LYS A 80 -1.96 22.71 19.89
C LYS A 80 -3.20 21.99 19.35
N ARG A 81 -3.05 21.24 18.25
CA ARG A 81 -4.11 20.41 17.67
C ARG A 81 -4.44 19.21 18.56
N VAL A 82 -3.42 18.53 19.10
CA VAL A 82 -3.60 17.40 20.03
C VAL A 82 -4.38 17.83 21.27
N PHE A 83 -4.00 18.95 21.89
CA PHE A 83 -4.74 19.47 23.05
C PHE A 83 -6.17 19.90 22.71
N ARG A 84 -6.40 20.47 21.52
CA ARG A 84 -7.75 20.83 21.07
C ARG A 84 -8.65 19.60 20.91
N ASP A 85 -8.14 18.55 20.27
CA ASP A 85 -8.89 17.30 20.06
C ASP A 85 -9.16 16.60 21.38
N LEU A 86 -8.16 16.52 22.28
CA LEU A 86 -8.33 15.93 23.60
C LEU A 86 -9.38 16.70 24.42
N ARG A 87 -9.30 18.04 24.44
CA ARG A 87 -10.26 18.89 25.16
C ARG A 87 -11.68 18.73 24.61
N SER A 88 -11.81 18.59 23.29
CA SER A 88 -13.10 18.35 22.64
C SER A 88 -13.69 16.99 23.04
N ARG A 89 -12.88 15.92 23.05
CA ARG A 89 -13.30 14.58 23.49
C ARG A 89 -13.72 14.56 24.96
N VAL A 90 -12.90 15.13 25.85
CA VAL A 90 -13.22 15.23 27.28
C VAL A 90 -14.50 16.02 27.51
N ASN A 91 -14.71 17.12 26.78
CA ASN A 91 -15.93 17.91 26.88
C ASN A 91 -17.17 17.13 26.42
N ILE A 92 -17.07 16.36 25.35
CA ILE A 92 -18.18 15.50 24.89
C ILE A 92 -18.51 14.46 25.96
N GLU A 93 -17.50 13.78 26.49
CA GLU A 93 -17.68 12.72 27.49
C GLU A 93 -18.23 13.24 28.82
N ALA A 94 -17.72 14.38 29.31
CA ALA A 94 -18.21 15.01 30.53
C ALA A 94 -19.67 15.48 30.44
N ASN A 95 -20.16 15.76 29.23
CA ASN A 95 -21.54 16.19 28.99
C ASN A 95 -22.46 15.03 28.54
N LYS A 96 -21.96 13.80 28.40
CA LYS A 96 -22.82 12.64 28.17
C LYS A 96 -23.68 12.42 29.41
N ARG A 97 -24.99 12.66 29.29
CA ARG A 97 -25.94 12.30 30.34
C ARG A 97 -25.98 10.77 30.42
N PRO A 98 -25.87 10.17 31.62
CA PRO A 98 -26.13 8.75 31.77
C PRO A 98 -27.60 8.49 31.42
N SER A 99 -27.82 7.52 30.52
CA SER A 99 -29.15 7.06 30.14
C SER A 99 -29.68 6.02 31.11
#